data_AF-A0A9E0PMJ1-F1
#
_entry.id   AF-A0A9E0PMJ1-F1
#
_cell.length_a   1.000
_cell.length_b   1.000
_cell.length_c   1.000
_cell.angle_alpha   90.00
_cell.angle_beta   90.00
_cell.angle_gamma   90.00
#
_symmetry.space_group_name_H-M   'P 1'
#
loop_
_entity.id
_entity.type
_entity.pdbx_description
1 polymer ?
#
loop_
_entity_poly.entity_id
_entity_poly.type
_entity_poly.pdbx_seq_one_letter_code
_entity_poly.pdbx_strand_id
1 'polypeptide(L)'
;MAPSSRVKILWATLALLLALGSYILTILWRVSVAEQALYGRSCLLPVSLQMKPTEDELGTATTFWDNSYSFNQHGKIVHVHSQLVNGFQHAYGSALAAFELGVVPADLLFRANEYAEAIFSGRSGSQPFYLDARKDLSNNAFGRSIGERARKLGLSRAPADKYMREEVLRALEQGQAFSHWRDARVPALPSLEEYGCPALSQVMETHGNIFRIKDKMHVQ
;
A
#
# COMPACT_ATOMS: atom_id res chain seq x y z
N MET A 1 6.94 21.93 -41.64
CA MET A 1 6.16 22.83 -40.74
C MET A 1 6.44 22.45 -39.30
N ALA A 2 6.91 23.38 -38.46
CA ALA A 2 7.08 23.10 -37.04
C ALA A 2 5.71 23.00 -36.35
N PRO A 3 5.50 22.04 -35.42
CA PRO A 3 4.22 21.93 -34.71
C PRO A 3 3.95 23.20 -33.89
N SER A 4 2.67 23.61 -33.86
CA SER A 4 2.24 24.77 -33.08
C SER A 4 2.50 24.57 -31.58
N SER A 5 2.63 25.66 -30.82
CA SER A 5 2.92 25.59 -29.38
C SER A 5 1.89 24.76 -28.59
N ARG A 6 0.62 24.77 -29.03
CA ARG A 6 -0.45 23.94 -28.43
C ARG A 6 -0.21 22.45 -28.63
N VAL A 7 0.23 22.05 -29.82
CA VAL A 7 0.56 20.65 -30.13
C VAL A 7 1.77 20.19 -29.31
N LYS A 8 2.78 21.06 -29.13
CA LYS A 8 3.94 20.75 -28.27
C LYS A 8 3.55 20.54 -26.81
N ILE A 9 2.68 21.39 -26.25
CA ILE A 9 2.18 21.26 -24.87
C ILE A 9 1.41 19.95 -24.72
N LEU A 10 0.52 19.62 -25.66
CA LEU A 10 -0.24 18.38 -25.62
C LEU A 10 0.67 17.14 -25.59
N TRP A 11 1.68 17.08 -26.46
CA TRP A 11 2.65 15.98 -26.48
C TRP A 11 3.47 15.89 -25.20
N ALA A 12 3.89 17.03 -24.63
CA ALA A 12 4.61 17.07 -23.37
C ALA A 12 3.76 16.51 -22.22
N THR A 13 2.49 16.90 -22.13
CA THR A 13 1.56 16.38 -21.12
C THR A 13 1.34 14.88 -21.29
N LEU A 14 1.12 14.40 -22.52
CA LEU A 14 0.93 12.97 -22.77
C LEU A 14 2.18 12.17 -22.41
N ALA A 15 3.37 12.65 -22.78
CA ALA A 15 4.63 12.00 -22.43
C ALA A 15 4.83 11.93 -20.91
N LEU A 16 4.48 12.99 -20.17
CA LEU A 16 4.54 13.00 -18.71
C LEU A 16 3.58 11.97 -18.08
N LEU A 17 2.33 11.92 -18.55
CA LEU A 17 1.35 10.96 -18.08
C LEU A 17 1.79 9.51 -18.36
N LEU A 18 2.35 9.25 -19.54
CA LEU A 18 2.89 7.93 -19.89
C LEU A 18 4.09 7.55 -19.01
N ALA A 19 4.99 8.49 -18.74
CA ALA A 19 6.13 8.26 -17.86
C ALA A 19 5.69 7.96 -16.42
N LEU A 20 4.74 8.74 -15.89
CA LEU A 20 4.18 8.51 -14.56
C LEU A 20 3.43 7.18 -14.46
N GLY A 21 2.57 6.88 -15.44
CA GLY A 21 1.83 5.61 -15.50
C GLY A 21 2.78 4.41 -15.58
N SER A 22 3.82 4.51 -16.42
CA SER A 22 4.85 3.47 -16.54
C SER A 22 5.61 3.30 -15.22
N TYR A 23 5.97 4.38 -14.54
CA TYR A 23 6.62 4.32 -13.24
C TYR A 23 5.74 3.64 -12.18
N ILE A 24 4.46 4.00 -12.08
CA ILE A 24 3.51 3.35 -11.17
C ILE A 24 3.44 1.84 -11.47
N LEU A 25 3.35 1.46 -12.74
CA LEU A 25 3.37 0.05 -13.14
C LEU A 25 4.65 -0.68 -12.69
N THR A 26 5.81 -0.01 -12.68
CA THR A 26 7.05 -0.63 -12.16
C THR A 26 6.99 -0.89 -10.65
N ILE A 27 6.37 0.01 -9.86
CA ILE A 27 6.15 -0.21 -8.43
C ILE A 27 5.22 -1.40 -8.24
N LEU A 28 4.04 -1.38 -8.90
CA LEU A 28 3.05 -2.45 -8.79
C LEU A 28 3.66 -3.81 -9.16
N TRP A 29 4.44 -3.87 -10.24
CA TRP A 29 5.16 -5.07 -10.66
C TRP A 29 6.14 -5.56 -9.59
N ARG A 30 6.99 -4.68 -9.05
CA ARG A 30 8.01 -5.07 -8.06
C ARG A 30 7.42 -5.50 -6.73
N VAL A 31 6.35 -4.83 -6.29
CA VAL A 31 5.59 -5.23 -5.10
C VAL A 31 4.96 -6.60 -5.33
N SER A 32 4.34 -6.82 -6.49
CA SER A 32 3.74 -8.11 -6.88
C SER A 32 4.76 -9.25 -6.92
N VAL A 33 5.96 -9.00 -7.47
CA VAL A 33 7.07 -9.99 -7.46
C VAL A 33 7.51 -10.30 -6.03
N ALA A 34 7.59 -9.29 -5.17
CA ALA A 34 7.95 -9.47 -3.76
C ALA A 34 6.88 -10.29 -3.01
N GLU A 35 5.59 -9.99 -3.20
CA GLU A 35 4.49 -10.77 -2.65
C GLU A 35 4.54 -12.23 -3.09
N GLN A 36 4.70 -12.48 -4.39
CA GLN A 36 4.82 -13.85 -4.90
C GLN A 36 5.97 -14.62 -4.22
N ALA A 37 7.11 -13.96 -4.01
CA ALA A 37 8.28 -14.56 -3.37
C ALA A 37 8.07 -14.83 -1.87
N LEU A 38 7.46 -13.87 -1.16
CA LEU A 38 7.32 -13.86 0.30
C LEU A 38 6.07 -14.58 0.80
N TYR A 39 4.96 -14.45 0.07
CA TYR A 39 3.63 -14.92 0.43
C TYR A 39 3.08 -15.99 -0.52
N GLY A 40 3.84 -16.40 -1.55
CA GLY A 40 3.49 -17.52 -2.41
C GLY A 40 2.43 -17.22 -3.48
N ARG A 41 1.81 -16.03 -3.43
CA ARG A 41 0.95 -15.46 -4.46
C ARG A 41 1.04 -13.93 -4.47
N SER A 42 0.75 -13.31 -5.61
CA SER A 42 0.58 -11.87 -5.75
C SER A 42 -0.90 -11.48 -5.76
N CYS A 43 -1.25 -10.47 -4.98
CA CYS A 43 -2.60 -9.92 -4.84
C CYS A 43 -2.82 -8.65 -5.68
N LEU A 44 -1.76 -7.96 -6.15
CA LEU A 44 -1.87 -6.78 -7.00
C LEU A 44 -1.94 -7.13 -8.49
N LEU A 45 -0.87 -7.76 -9.01
CA LEU A 45 -0.79 -8.19 -10.41
C LEU A 45 -0.45 -9.69 -10.48
N PRO A 46 -1.09 -10.48 -11.36
CA PRO A 46 -0.71 -11.87 -11.56
C PRO A 46 0.69 -11.94 -12.21
N VAL A 47 1.72 -12.26 -11.40
CA VAL A 47 3.11 -12.41 -11.87
C VAL A 47 3.38 -13.83 -12.39
N SER A 48 2.63 -14.80 -11.89
CA SER A 48 2.73 -16.21 -12.26
C SER A 48 1.33 -16.81 -12.38
N LEU A 49 1.13 -17.65 -13.41
CA LEU A 49 -0.05 -18.52 -13.51
C LEU A 49 0.01 -19.67 -12.50
N GLN A 50 1.20 -20.01 -12.00
CA GLN A 50 1.41 -21.00 -10.96
C GLN A 50 1.50 -20.30 -9.61
N MET A 51 0.39 -20.33 -8.88
CA MET A 51 0.38 -20.01 -7.45
C MET A 51 1.01 -21.17 -6.68
N LYS A 52 1.70 -20.89 -5.57
CA LYS A 52 2.08 -21.99 -4.66
C LYS A 52 0.80 -22.67 -4.16
N PRO A 53 0.79 -24.00 -3.97
CA PRO A 53 -0.32 -24.65 -3.29
C PRO A 53 -0.50 -24.00 -1.91
N THR A 54 -1.69 -23.46 -1.66
CA THR A 54 -2.06 -22.84 -0.39
C THR A 54 -3.15 -23.66 0.27
N GLU A 55 -3.09 -23.77 1.58
CA GLU A 55 -4.16 -24.32 2.41
C GLU A 55 -4.94 -23.15 2.99
N ASP A 56 -6.24 -23.08 2.69
CA ASP A 56 -7.11 -22.06 3.28
C ASP A 56 -7.23 -22.31 4.78
N GLU A 57 -7.04 -21.23 5.55
CA GLU A 57 -7.11 -21.29 7.00
C GLU A 57 -8.28 -20.44 7.49
N LEU A 58 -8.93 -20.91 8.55
CA LEU A 58 -9.79 -20.04 9.32
C LEU A 58 -8.92 -18.95 9.94
N GLY A 59 -9.29 -17.68 9.73
CA GLY A 59 -8.65 -16.59 10.44
C GLY A 59 -8.73 -16.81 11.95
N THR A 60 -7.78 -16.25 12.68
CA THR A 60 -7.69 -16.37 14.15
C THR A 60 -7.88 -14.99 14.78
N ALA A 61 -7.88 -14.92 16.11
CA ALA A 61 -7.92 -13.63 16.80
C ALA A 61 -6.75 -12.72 16.42
N THR A 62 -5.57 -13.28 16.11
CA THR A 62 -4.38 -12.49 15.72
C THR A 62 -4.44 -11.98 14.29
N THR A 63 -5.12 -12.72 13.39
CA THR A 63 -5.43 -12.24 12.02
C THR A 63 -6.79 -11.56 11.93
N PHE A 64 -7.43 -11.35 13.08
CA PHE A 64 -8.77 -10.81 13.25
C PHE A 64 -9.83 -11.44 12.33
N TRP A 65 -9.78 -12.76 12.14
CA TRP A 65 -10.73 -13.53 11.33
C TRP A 65 -10.76 -13.15 9.84
N ASP A 66 -9.69 -12.52 9.35
CA ASP A 66 -9.53 -12.19 7.93
C ASP A 66 -9.19 -13.43 7.09
N ASN A 67 -9.41 -13.34 5.78
CA ASN A 67 -9.07 -14.41 4.83
C ASN A 67 -7.60 -14.78 4.97
N SER A 68 -7.35 -15.98 5.48
CA SER A 68 -6.04 -16.49 5.84
C SER A 68 -5.74 -17.73 5.02
N TYR A 69 -4.47 -17.94 4.72
CA TYR A 69 -3.98 -19.15 4.08
C TYR A 69 -2.55 -19.42 4.53
N SER A 70 -2.11 -20.65 4.36
CA SER A 70 -0.71 -20.99 4.57
C SER A 70 -0.13 -21.78 3.41
N PHE A 71 1.19 -21.79 3.35
CA PHE A 71 1.94 -22.62 2.41
C PHE A 71 3.28 -23.02 3.02
N ASN A 72 3.83 -24.13 2.53
CA ASN A 72 5.14 -24.60 2.93
C ASN A 72 6.24 -23.88 2.12
N GLN A 73 7.18 -23.26 2.81
CA GLN A 73 8.40 -22.71 2.24
C GLN A 73 9.62 -23.31 2.92
N HIS A 74 10.34 -24.17 2.19
CA HIS A 74 11.56 -24.85 2.67
C HIS A 74 11.36 -25.59 4.02
N GLY A 75 10.22 -26.24 4.21
CA GLY A 75 9.88 -26.97 5.43
C GLY A 75 9.26 -26.12 6.54
N LYS A 76 9.12 -24.80 6.34
CA LYS A 76 8.46 -23.88 7.29
C LYS A 76 7.08 -23.51 6.77
N ILE A 77 6.06 -23.59 7.64
CA ILE A 77 4.72 -23.07 7.34
C ILE A 77 4.73 -21.55 7.45
N VAL A 78 4.30 -20.88 6.39
CA VAL A 78 4.12 -19.43 6.34
C VAL A 78 2.63 -19.14 6.36
N HIS A 79 2.16 -18.43 7.38
CA HIS A 79 0.77 -17.98 7.51
C HIS A 79 0.63 -16.58 6.93
N VAL A 80 -0.39 -16.36 6.11
CA VAL A 80 -0.63 -15.10 5.43
C VAL A 80 -2.11 -14.75 5.54
N HIS A 81 -2.41 -13.50 5.89
CA HIS A 81 -3.76 -12.96 5.84
C HIS A 81 -3.81 -11.70 4.96
N SER A 82 -4.98 -11.37 4.41
CA SER A 82 -5.08 -10.34 3.37
C SER A 82 -4.59 -8.96 3.83
N GLN A 83 -4.88 -8.61 5.08
CA GLN A 83 -4.46 -7.36 5.70
C GLN A 83 -2.93 -7.24 5.89
N LEU A 84 -2.21 -8.35 6.11
CA LEU A 84 -0.75 -8.37 6.14
C LEU A 84 -0.17 -8.00 4.77
N VAL A 85 -0.75 -8.59 3.71
CA VAL A 85 -0.31 -8.33 2.33
C VAL A 85 -0.54 -6.86 1.97
N ASN A 86 -1.71 -6.31 2.29
CA ASN A 86 -2.00 -4.89 2.07
C ASN A 86 -1.05 -3.98 2.89
N GLY A 87 -0.81 -4.28 4.17
CA GLY A 87 0.19 -3.53 4.95
C GLY A 87 1.59 -3.54 4.33
N PHE A 88 2.03 -4.70 3.80
CA PHE A 88 3.29 -4.83 3.06
C PHE A 88 3.30 -4.01 1.76
N GLN A 89 2.21 -4.04 0.98
CA GLN A 89 2.08 -3.29 -0.27
C GLN A 89 2.30 -1.78 -0.08
N HIS A 90 1.62 -1.20 0.91
CA HIS A 90 1.74 0.22 1.24
C HIS A 90 3.14 0.58 1.72
N ALA A 91 3.67 -0.16 2.70
CA ALA A 91 4.99 0.12 3.24
C ALA A 91 6.10 -0.08 2.19
N TYR A 92 6.10 -1.20 1.47
CA TYR A 92 7.14 -1.51 0.50
C TYR A 92 7.04 -0.64 -0.75
N GLY A 93 5.84 -0.44 -1.30
CA GLY A 93 5.64 0.48 -2.43
C GLY A 93 6.09 1.90 -2.12
N SER A 94 5.78 2.40 -0.92
CA SER A 94 6.19 3.75 -0.50
C SER A 94 7.70 3.84 -0.23
N ALA A 95 8.32 2.76 0.25
CA ALA A 95 9.78 2.66 0.36
C ALA A 95 10.46 2.74 -1.02
N LEU A 96 9.97 2.00 -2.01
CA LEU A 96 10.47 2.07 -3.39
C LEU A 96 10.39 3.49 -3.94
N ALA A 97 9.22 4.13 -3.80
CA ALA A 97 9.03 5.49 -4.29
C ALA A 97 9.93 6.50 -3.59
N ALA A 98 10.13 6.40 -2.27
CA ALA A 98 11.01 7.29 -1.54
C ALA A 98 12.49 7.06 -1.89
N PHE A 99 12.89 5.81 -2.10
CA PHE A 99 14.24 5.46 -2.52
C PHE A 99 14.60 6.01 -3.90
N GLU A 100 13.63 6.11 -4.81
CA GLU A 100 13.85 6.48 -6.22
C GLU A 100 13.56 7.97 -6.50
N LEU A 101 12.44 8.49 -6.01
CA LEU A 101 12.00 9.87 -6.25
C LEU A 101 12.30 10.82 -5.08
N GLY A 102 12.46 10.28 -3.88
CA GLY A 102 12.56 11.05 -2.64
C GLY A 102 11.24 11.11 -1.87
N VAL A 103 11.29 11.62 -0.64
CA VAL A 103 10.18 11.51 0.31
C VAL A 103 8.94 12.27 -0.15
N VAL A 104 9.09 13.52 -0.61
CA VAL A 104 7.96 14.38 -1.02
C VAL A 104 7.15 13.79 -2.19
N PRO A 105 7.75 13.44 -3.35
CA PRO A 105 6.98 12.85 -4.44
C PRO A 105 6.39 11.48 -4.08
N ALA A 106 7.06 10.69 -3.24
CA ALA A 106 6.51 9.44 -2.73
C ALA A 106 5.27 9.66 -1.85
N ASP A 107 5.30 10.69 -0.99
CA ASP A 107 4.15 11.03 -0.15
C ASP A 107 2.94 11.47 -0.99
N LEU A 108 3.15 12.33 -1.99
CA LEU A 108 2.09 12.73 -2.91
C LEU A 108 1.51 11.55 -3.69
N LEU A 109 2.36 10.66 -4.19
CA LEU A 109 1.93 9.47 -4.94
C LEU A 109 1.05 8.55 -4.09
N PHE A 110 1.47 8.27 -2.86
CA PHE A 110 0.74 7.35 -1.99
C PHE A 110 -0.50 7.97 -1.35
N ARG A 111 -0.54 9.28 -1.11
CA ARG A 111 -1.80 9.97 -0.80
C ARG A 111 -2.78 9.88 -1.96
N ALA A 112 -2.31 10.12 -3.19
CA ALA A 112 -3.15 9.98 -4.39
C ALA A 112 -3.68 8.55 -4.56
N ASN A 113 -2.90 7.53 -4.18
CA ASN A 113 -3.35 6.14 -4.13
C ASN A 113 -4.57 5.96 -3.21
N GLU A 114 -4.57 6.55 -2.01
CA GLU A 114 -5.73 6.47 -1.10
C GLU A 114 -7.01 7.07 -1.70
N TYR A 115 -6.91 8.16 -2.47
CA TYR A 115 -8.06 8.69 -3.21
C TYR A 115 -8.52 7.73 -4.30
N ALA A 116 -7.58 7.13 -5.05
CA ALA A 116 -7.93 6.16 -6.07
C ALA A 116 -8.64 4.95 -5.44
N GLU A 117 -8.14 4.41 -4.34
CA GLU A 117 -8.79 3.33 -3.60
C GLU A 117 -10.18 3.73 -3.11
N ALA A 118 -10.33 4.94 -2.55
CA ALA A 118 -11.63 5.44 -2.12
C ALA A 118 -12.65 5.58 -3.28
N ILE A 119 -12.20 5.93 -4.48
CA ILE A 119 -13.06 6.09 -5.66
C ILE A 119 -13.44 4.74 -6.27
N PHE A 120 -12.51 3.79 -6.32
CA PHE A 120 -12.70 2.52 -7.04
C PHE A 120 -13.11 1.35 -6.13
N SER A 121 -13.05 1.51 -4.81
CA SER A 121 -13.46 0.47 -3.85
C SER A 121 -14.96 0.51 -3.58
N GLY A 122 -15.64 -0.62 -3.81
CA GLY A 122 -17.04 -0.80 -3.41
C GLY A 122 -17.29 -0.82 -1.89
N ARG A 123 -16.23 -0.82 -1.07
CA ARG A 123 -16.27 -0.79 0.41
C ARG A 123 -15.98 0.59 1.00
N SER A 124 -15.75 1.57 0.13
CA SER A 124 -15.54 2.95 0.50
C SER A 124 -16.68 3.46 1.39
N GLY A 125 -16.40 4.43 2.27
CA GLY A 125 -17.40 4.99 3.19
C GLY A 125 -17.68 4.15 4.44
N SER A 126 -17.16 2.94 4.57
CA SER A 126 -17.32 2.12 5.78
C SER A 126 -16.29 2.48 6.86
N GLN A 127 -16.63 2.27 8.14
CA GLN A 127 -15.68 2.43 9.25
C GLN A 127 -14.42 1.54 9.09
N PRO A 128 -14.52 0.25 8.70
CA PRO A 128 -13.34 -0.55 8.37
C PRO A 128 -12.45 0.11 7.32
N PHE A 129 -13.02 0.62 6.23
CA PHE A 129 -12.25 1.27 5.17
C PHE A 129 -11.55 2.55 5.66
N TYR A 130 -12.21 3.35 6.50
CA TYR A 130 -11.60 4.54 7.10
C TYR A 130 -10.40 4.19 8.01
N LEU A 131 -10.52 3.13 8.82
CA LEU A 131 -9.42 2.65 9.67
C LEU A 131 -8.29 2.04 8.83
N ASP A 132 -8.61 1.34 7.75
CA ASP A 132 -7.66 0.80 6.78
C ASP A 132 -6.85 1.93 6.13
N ALA A 133 -7.51 2.97 5.62
CA ALA A 133 -6.81 4.12 5.03
C ALA A 133 -5.88 4.84 6.02
N ARG A 134 -6.26 4.95 7.31
CA ARG A 134 -5.37 5.50 8.35
C ARG A 134 -4.16 4.61 8.60
N LYS A 135 -4.37 3.30 8.63
CA LYS A 135 -3.30 2.29 8.70
C LYS A 135 -2.36 2.43 7.51
N ASP A 136 -2.91 2.52 6.30
CA ASP A 136 -2.16 2.55 5.05
C ASP A 136 -1.34 3.83 4.91
N LEU A 137 -1.89 4.99 5.26
CA LEU A 137 -1.13 6.24 5.36
C LEU A 137 0.02 6.17 6.36
N SER A 138 -0.18 5.51 7.50
CA SER A 138 0.88 5.28 8.49
C SER A 138 1.98 4.35 7.96
N ASN A 139 1.57 3.23 7.35
CA ASN A 139 2.49 2.28 6.72
C ASN A 139 3.26 2.90 5.56
N ASN A 140 2.61 3.74 4.75
CA ASN A 140 3.24 4.53 3.70
C ASN A 140 4.33 5.44 4.31
N ALA A 141 4.03 6.18 5.38
CA ALA A 141 5.01 7.04 6.05
C ALA A 141 6.20 6.24 6.60
N PHE A 142 5.95 5.10 7.23
CA PHE A 142 6.99 4.20 7.70
C PHE A 142 7.86 3.66 6.55
N GLY A 143 7.22 3.22 5.47
CA GLY A 143 7.84 2.78 4.22
C GLY A 143 8.78 3.84 3.64
N ARG A 144 8.32 5.08 3.51
CA ARG A 144 9.15 6.18 3.03
C ARG A 144 10.40 6.37 3.88
N SER A 145 10.29 6.22 5.21
CA SER A 145 11.44 6.31 6.11
C SER A 145 12.47 5.20 5.82
N ILE A 146 12.04 3.98 5.49
CA ILE A 146 12.93 2.88 5.09
C ILE A 146 13.62 3.21 3.76
N GLY A 147 12.87 3.67 2.76
CA GLY A 147 13.42 4.06 1.47
C GLY A 147 14.45 5.19 1.57
N GLU A 148 14.18 6.18 2.42
CA GLU A 148 15.12 7.25 2.72
C GLU A 148 16.39 6.73 3.42
N ARG A 149 16.25 5.81 4.38
CA ARG A 149 17.42 5.14 5.02
C ARG A 149 18.25 4.37 4.01
N ALA A 150 17.62 3.58 3.13
CA ALA A 150 18.32 2.84 2.08
C ALA A 150 19.14 3.78 1.17
N ARG A 151 18.57 4.94 0.83
CA ARG A 151 19.25 5.99 0.07
C ARG A 151 20.42 6.61 0.84
N LYS A 152 20.23 6.95 2.12
CA LYS A 152 21.29 7.49 3.01
C LYS A 152 22.45 6.51 3.21
N LEU A 153 22.17 5.21 3.23
CA LEU A 153 23.17 4.14 3.29
C LEU A 153 23.93 3.96 1.96
N GLY A 154 23.56 4.67 0.89
CA GLY A 154 24.19 4.54 -0.41
C GLY A 154 23.94 3.18 -1.08
N LEU A 155 22.89 2.45 -0.66
CA LEU A 155 22.56 1.17 -1.27
C LEU A 155 22.14 1.38 -2.72
N SER A 156 22.62 0.51 -3.61
CA SER A 156 22.22 0.52 -5.01
C SER A 156 21.21 -0.60 -5.30
N ARG A 157 20.28 -0.36 -6.22
CA ARG A 157 19.41 -1.35 -6.89
C ARG A 157 19.02 -2.56 -6.02
N ALA A 158 19.57 -3.74 -6.31
CA ALA A 158 19.20 -5.00 -5.67
C ALA A 158 19.51 -5.06 -4.16
N PRO A 159 20.70 -4.61 -3.68
CA PRO A 159 20.93 -4.40 -2.25
C PRO A 159 19.87 -3.52 -1.57
N ALA A 160 19.48 -2.41 -2.18
CA ALA A 160 18.45 -1.53 -1.62
C ALA A 160 17.09 -2.21 -1.57
N ASP A 161 16.71 -2.90 -2.66
CA ASP A 161 15.46 -3.66 -2.77
C ASP A 161 15.36 -4.76 -1.71
N LYS A 162 16.45 -5.53 -1.51
CA LYS A 162 16.54 -6.55 -0.45
C LYS A 162 16.41 -5.92 0.93
N TYR A 163 17.19 -4.88 1.22
CA TYR A 163 17.15 -4.15 2.49
C TYR A 163 15.74 -3.64 2.80
N MET A 164 15.09 -2.97 1.83
CA MET A 164 13.75 -2.41 2.03
C MET A 164 12.72 -3.48 2.34
N ARG A 165 12.74 -4.62 1.61
CA ARG A 165 11.82 -5.74 1.89
C ARG A 165 12.03 -6.32 3.29
N GLU A 166 13.27 -6.57 3.68
CA GLU A 166 13.60 -7.14 4.99
C GLU A 166 13.20 -6.19 6.14
N GLU A 167 13.42 -4.89 6.00
CA GLU A 167 13.03 -3.90 7.01
C GLU A 167 11.52 -3.73 7.11
N VAL A 168 10.79 -3.76 5.98
CA VAL A 168 9.32 -3.72 5.98
C VAL A 168 8.75 -4.95 6.67
N LEU A 169 9.24 -6.14 6.33
CA LEU A 169 8.80 -7.39 6.96
C LEU A 169 9.05 -7.38 8.46
N ARG A 170 10.27 -7.01 8.87
CA ARG A 170 10.62 -6.89 10.29
C ARG A 170 9.70 -5.92 11.02
N ALA A 171 9.39 -4.77 10.39
CA ALA A 171 8.53 -3.78 11.00
C ALA A 171 7.09 -4.29 11.18
N LEU A 172 6.55 -5.04 10.22
CA LEU A 172 5.23 -5.67 10.34
C LEU A 172 5.22 -6.77 11.41
N GLU A 173 6.26 -7.61 11.45
CA GLU A 173 6.40 -8.70 12.44
C GLU A 173 6.56 -8.17 13.87
N GLN A 174 7.29 -7.07 14.04
CA GLN A 174 7.53 -6.42 15.35
C GLN A 174 6.44 -5.43 15.73
N GLY A 175 5.41 -5.27 14.89
CA GLY A 175 4.31 -4.32 15.11
C GLY A 175 4.74 -2.86 15.04
N GLN A 176 5.90 -2.51 14.47
CA GLN A 176 6.28 -1.12 14.20
C GLN A 176 5.47 -0.53 13.04
N ALA A 177 5.14 -1.36 12.06
CA ALA A 177 4.13 -1.13 11.05
C ALA A 177 2.90 -1.98 11.36
N PHE A 178 1.77 -1.65 10.76
CA PHE A 178 0.49 -2.27 11.06
C PHE A 178 0.14 -3.36 10.04
N SER A 179 -0.08 -4.57 10.52
CA SER A 179 -0.55 -5.70 9.70
C SER A 179 -2.06 -5.78 9.57
N HIS A 180 -2.84 -5.03 10.37
CA HIS A 180 -4.30 -5.04 10.30
C HIS A 180 -4.94 -3.75 10.84
N TRP A 181 -6.02 -3.27 10.21
CA TRP A 181 -6.76 -2.07 10.65
C TRP A 181 -7.45 -2.19 12.03
N ARG A 182 -7.56 -3.41 12.58
CA ARG A 182 -8.18 -3.69 13.88
C ARG A 182 -7.17 -3.64 15.04
N ASP A 183 -5.90 -3.38 14.74
CA ASP A 183 -4.90 -3.13 15.78
C ASP A 183 -5.37 -1.96 16.66
N ALA A 184 -5.31 -2.15 17.99
CA ALA A 184 -5.83 -1.21 18.98
C ALA A 184 -5.20 0.19 18.90
N ARG A 185 -4.04 0.32 18.24
CA ARG A 185 -3.33 1.58 18.05
C ARG A 185 -3.81 2.35 16.82
N VAL A 186 -4.43 1.68 15.84
CA VAL A 186 -4.93 2.32 14.60
C VAL A 186 -5.95 3.44 14.89
N PRO A 187 -6.90 3.29 15.83
CA PRO A 187 -7.79 4.38 16.23
C PRO A 187 -7.08 5.64 16.72
N ALA A 188 -5.87 5.52 17.28
CA ALA A 188 -5.08 6.62 17.83
C ALA A 188 -4.12 7.28 16.82
N LEU A 189 -4.10 6.83 15.55
CA LEU A 189 -3.30 7.47 14.51
C LEU A 189 -3.77 8.91 14.21
N PRO A 190 -3.03 9.70 13.42
CA PRO A 190 -3.58 10.93 12.87
C PRO A 190 -4.86 10.69 12.03
N SER A 191 -5.68 11.73 11.89
CA SER A 191 -6.80 11.78 10.94
C SER A 191 -6.30 11.84 9.49
N LEU A 192 -7.19 11.59 8.52
CA LEU A 192 -6.83 11.65 7.08
C LEU A 192 -6.37 13.07 6.69
N GLU A 193 -6.99 14.09 7.27
CA GLU A 193 -6.65 15.49 7.07
C GLU A 193 -5.26 15.83 7.62
N GLU A 194 -4.91 15.31 8.79
CA GLU A 194 -3.56 15.48 9.38
C GLU A 194 -2.48 14.74 8.60
N TYR A 195 -2.84 13.62 7.94
CA TYR A 195 -1.97 13.00 6.94
C TYR A 195 -1.87 13.80 5.64
N GLY A 196 -2.64 14.88 5.49
CA GLY A 196 -2.64 15.75 4.32
C GLY A 196 -3.42 15.17 3.15
N CYS A 197 -4.48 14.41 3.44
CA CYS A 197 -5.50 13.96 2.50
C CYS A 197 -6.81 14.75 2.74
N PRO A 198 -6.83 16.07 2.45
CA PRO A 198 -8.03 16.87 2.66
C PRO A 198 -9.18 16.37 1.79
N ALA A 199 -10.35 16.33 2.39
CA ALA A 199 -11.57 15.88 1.73
C ALA A 199 -11.67 14.37 1.40
N LEU A 200 -10.68 13.55 1.76
CA LEU A 200 -10.71 12.10 1.46
C LEU A 200 -11.88 11.41 2.16
N SER A 201 -12.24 11.85 3.37
CA SER A 201 -13.42 11.35 4.10
C SER A 201 -14.72 11.60 3.32
N GLN A 202 -14.90 12.76 2.69
CA GLN A 202 -16.06 13.05 1.84
C GLN A 202 -16.03 12.25 0.52
N VAL A 203 -14.84 12.04 -0.07
CA VAL A 203 -14.70 11.15 -1.24
C VAL A 203 -15.14 9.74 -0.87
N MET A 204 -14.72 9.24 0.30
CA MET A 204 -15.14 7.93 0.79
C MET A 204 -16.65 7.83 0.97
N GLU A 205 -17.29 8.84 1.56
CA GLU A 205 -18.74 8.88 1.70
C GLU A 205 -19.48 8.92 0.35
N THR A 206 -18.92 9.64 -0.63
CA THR A 206 -19.56 9.83 -1.95
C THR A 206 -19.50 8.58 -2.81
N HIS A 207 -18.38 7.85 -2.74
CA HIS A 207 -18.15 6.64 -3.53
C HIS A 207 -18.45 5.35 -2.76
N GLY A 208 -18.85 5.48 -1.49
CA GLY A 208 -19.20 4.37 -0.63
C GLY A 208 -20.62 3.85 -0.82
N ASN A 209 -20.77 2.54 -0.97
CA ASN A 209 -22.07 1.89 -0.92
C ASN A 209 -22.57 1.84 0.54
N ILE A 210 -23.39 2.83 0.90
CA ILE A 210 -24.42 2.77 1.95
C ILE A 210 -23.94 2.34 3.34
N PHE A 211 -23.02 3.08 3.98
CA PHE A 211 -23.04 3.24 5.45
C PHE A 211 -22.40 4.58 5.78
N ARG A 212 -23.17 5.52 6.34
CA ARG A 212 -22.69 6.87 6.65
C ARG A 212 -21.66 6.83 7.79
N ILE A 213 -20.47 7.34 7.55
CA ILE A 213 -19.39 7.53 8.56
C ILE A 213 -19.89 8.36 9.75
N LYS A 214 -20.86 9.26 9.53
CA LYS A 214 -21.37 10.21 10.52
C LYS A 214 -22.09 9.61 11.72
N ASP A 215 -22.55 8.37 11.67
CA ASP A 215 -23.36 7.80 12.76
C ASP A 215 -22.56 7.07 13.86
N LYS A 216 -21.22 7.01 13.77
CA LYS A 216 -20.40 6.20 14.72
C LYS A 216 -19.21 6.89 15.38
N MET A 217 -18.90 8.15 15.07
CA MET A 217 -17.85 8.90 15.78
C MET A 217 -18.32 9.50 17.11
N HIS A 218 -19.56 9.23 17.53
CA HIS A 218 -20.07 9.50 18.88
C HIS A 218 -20.26 8.21 19.68
N VAL A 219 -19.18 7.50 19.96
CA VAL A 219 -19.14 6.61 21.13
C VAL A 219 -17.83 6.90 21.85
N GLN A 220 -17.99 7.36 23.08
CA GLN A 220 -16.95 7.68 24.05
C GLN A 220 -16.10 6.46 24.40
#